data_AF-A0A3G6MWP2-F1
#
_entry.id   AF-A0A3G6MWP2-F1
#
_cell.length_a   1.000
_cell.length_b   1.000
_cell.length_c   1.000
_cell.angle_alpha   90.00
_cell.angle_beta   90.00
_cell.angle_gamma   90.00
#
_symmetry.space_group_name_H-M   'P 1'
#
loop_
_entity.id
_entity.type
_entity.pdbx_description
1 polymer ?
#
loop_
_entity_poly.entity_id
_entity_poly.type
_entity_poly.pdbx_seq_one_letter_code
_entity_poly.pdbx_strand_id
1 'polypeptide(L)' 'MALEHIYIYLIKEARNLLLGSKSNVAGIDCNLDFESSSCFTRLFKKVIGVMPVQCKKEAVK' A
#
# COMPACT_ATOMS: atom_id res chain seq x y z
N MET A 1 16.60 4.83 9.89
CA MET A 1 16.03 4.54 11.24
C MET A 1 15.13 3.30 11.16
N ALA A 2 14.91 2.55 12.23
CA ALA A 2 14.10 1.31 12.19
C ALA A 2 12.67 1.52 11.66
N LEU A 3 12.10 2.71 11.87
CA LEU A 3 10.77 3.11 11.36
C LEU A 3 10.67 3.03 9.82
N GLU A 4 11.71 3.41 9.08
CA GLU A 4 11.68 3.35 7.61
C GLU A 4 11.58 1.91 7.10
N HIS A 5 12.26 0.98 7.75
CA HIS A 5 12.20 -0.44 7.38
C HIS A 5 10.82 -1.04 7.69
N ILE A 6 10.20 -0.64 8.81
CA ILE A 6 8.82 -1.02 9.16
C ILE A 6 7.86 -0.49 8.08
N TYR A 7 7.95 0.78 7.73
CA TYR A 7 7.10 1.36 6.69
C TYR A 7 7.28 0.69 5.32
N ILE A 8 8.51 0.36 4.92
CA ILE A 8 8.77 -0.39 3.69
C ILE A 8 8.10 -1.78 3.73
N TYR A 9 8.20 -2.48 4.86
CA TYR A 9 7.54 -3.77 5.05
C TYR A 9 6.02 -3.65 4.93
N LEU A 10 5.41 -2.69 5.64
CA LEU A 10 3.97 -2.43 5.60
C LEU A 10 3.48 -2.12 4.18
N ILE A 11 4.25 -1.35 3.40
CA ILE A 11 3.93 -1.03 2.01
C ILE A 11 4.03 -2.27 1.10
N LYS A 12 5.01 -3.16 1.32
CA LYS A 12 5.10 -4.43 0.58
C LYS A 12 3.93 -5.35 0.92
N GLU A 13 3.50 -5.39 2.17
CA GLU A 13 2.34 -6.17 2.58
C GLU A 13 1.04 -5.60 1.99
N ALA A 14 0.89 -4.28 1.99
CA ALA A 14 -0.21 -3.60 1.30
C ALA A 14 -0.30 -3.99 -0.19
N ARG A 15 0.84 -4.11 -0.88
CA ARG A 15 0.87 -4.58 -2.28
C ARG A 15 0.35 -6.01 -2.39
N ASN A 16 0.81 -6.91 -1.52
CA ASN A 16 0.36 -8.32 -1.54
C ASN A 16 -1.15 -8.41 -1.32
N LEU A 17 -1.69 -7.63 -0.38
CA LEU A 17 -3.14 -7.56 -0.13
C LEU A 17 -3.92 -7.04 -1.34
N LEU A 18 -3.40 -6.02 -2.04
CA LEU A 18 -4.03 -5.47 -3.25
C LEU A 18 -4.04 -6.44 -4.43
N LEU A 19 -3.04 -7.33 -4.51
CA LEU A 19 -2.91 -8.33 -5.57
C LEU A 19 -3.66 -9.64 -5.25
N GLY A 20 -3.72 -10.04 -3.98
CA GLY A 20 -4.24 -11.33 -3.54
C GLY A 20 -5.64 -11.32 -2.94
N SER A 21 -6.20 -10.16 -2.58
CA SER A 21 -7.49 -10.07 -1.89
C SER A 21 -8.48 -9.15 -2.61
N LYS A 22 -9.79 -9.38 -2.38
CA LYS A 22 -10.86 -8.47 -2.83
C LYS A 22 -10.84 -7.10 -2.13
N SER A 23 -9.92 -6.90 -1.18
CA SER A 23 -9.87 -5.73 -0.30
C SER A 23 -9.65 -4.41 -1.05
N ASN A 24 -10.23 -3.35 -0.50
CA ASN A 24 -10.28 -2.01 -1.05
C ASN A 24 -9.07 -1.24 -0.52
N VAL A 25 -8.47 -0.36 -1.33
CA VAL A 25 -7.33 0.49 -0.93
C VAL A 25 -7.63 1.24 0.38
N ALA A 26 -8.89 1.65 0.59
CA ALA A 26 -9.35 2.34 1.80
C ALA A 26 -9.32 1.48 3.09
N GLY A 27 -9.37 0.15 3.00
CA GLY A 27 -9.30 -0.73 4.17
C GLY A 27 -7.87 -1.02 4.64
N ILE A 28 -6.89 -0.86 3.74
CA ILE A 28 -5.48 -1.14 4.03
C ILE A 28 -4.84 0.04 4.75
N ASP A 29 -5.24 1.26 4.41
CA ASP A 29 -4.73 2.50 5.02
C ASP A 29 -5.11 2.60 6.51
N CYS A 30 -6.36 2.24 6.85
CA CYS A 30 -6.82 2.16 8.24
C CYS A 30 -6.13 1.06 9.06
N ASN A 31 -5.63 -0.01 8.43
CA ASN A 31 -4.98 -1.12 9.13
C ASN A 31 -3.50 -0.89 9.42
N LEU A 32 -2.89 0.14 8.83
CA LEU A 32 -1.45 0.39 8.91
C LEU A 32 -1.12 1.69 9.66
N ASP A 33 -2.12 2.29 10.33
CA ASP A 33 -2.02 3.53 11.11
C ASP A 33 -1.37 4.69 10.35
N PHE A 34 -1.60 4.78 9.03
CA PHE A 34 -1.16 5.95 8.28
C PHE A 34 -2.02 7.16 8.65
N GLU A 35 -1.35 8.25 9.00
CA GLU A 35 -1.99 9.52 9.38
C GLU A 35 -2.89 10.10 8.27
N SER A 36 -2.61 9.75 7.01
CA SER A 36 -3.48 10.07 5.87
C SER A 36 -3.24 9.18 4.65
N SER A 37 -4.31 8.99 3.87
CA SER A 37 -4.29 8.32 2.57
C SER A 37 -3.36 8.95 1.54
N SER A 38 -3.09 10.25 1.68
CA SER A 38 -2.11 10.97 0.87
C SER A 38 -0.68 10.55 1.19
N CYS A 39 -0.36 10.35 2.47
CA CYS A 39 0.96 9.89 2.91
C CYS A 39 1.23 8.45 2.44
N PHE A 40 0.25 7.56 2.65
CA PHE A 40 0.30 6.19 2.14
C PHE A 40 0.50 6.14 0.63
N THR A 41 -0.30 6.87 -0.15
CA THR A 41 -0.19 6.87 -1.62
C THR A 41 1.20 7.30 -2.09
N ARG A 42 1.74 8.36 -1.47
CA ARG A 42 3.09 8.86 -1.80
C ARG A 42 4.17 7.84 -1.47
N LEU A 43 4.09 7.21 -0.31
CA LEU A 43 5.07 6.22 0.12
C LEU A 43 4.96 4.92 -0.71
N PHE A 44 3.73 4.47 -0.98
CA PHE A 44 3.46 3.32 -1.82
C PHE A 44 4.06 3.49 -3.21
N LYS A 45 3.82 4.64 -3.86
CA LYS A 45 4.44 4.95 -5.15
C LYS A 45 5.96 4.99 -5.07
N LYS A 46 6.53 5.51 -3.98
CA LYS A 46 8.00 5.56 -3.79
C LYS A 46 8.62 4.17 -3.66
N VAL A 47 7.98 3.25 -2.95
CA VAL A 47 8.54 1.90 -2.67
C VAL A 47 8.19 0.89 -3.76
N ILE A 48 6.98 0.93 -4.31
CA ILE A 48 6.47 -0.03 -5.29
C ILE A 48 6.63 0.45 -6.74
N GLY A 49 6.72 1.76 -6.96
CA GLY A 49 6.88 2.39 -8.29
C GLY A 49 5.57 2.71 -9.00
N VAL A 50 4.44 2.17 -8.56
CA VAL A 50 3.09 2.44 -9.13
C VAL A 50 2.11 2.91 -8.06
N MET A 51 0.98 3.50 -8.48
CA MET A 51 -0.07 3.91 -7.54
C MET A 51 -0.84 2.69 -7.00
N PRO A 52 -1.35 2.73 -5.75
CA PRO A 52 -2.13 1.63 -5.16
C PRO A 52 -3.33 1.21 -6.03
N VAL A 53 -4.02 2.19 -6.60
CA VAL A 53 -5.17 1.97 -7.50
C VAL A 53 -4.78 1.29 -8.81
N GLN A 54 -3.56 1.50 -9.30
CA GLN A 54 -3.06 0.87 -10.51
C GLN A 54 -2.61 -0.55 -10.23
N CYS A 55 -1.91 -0.76 -9.11
CA CYS A 55 -1.57 -2.10 -8.62
C CYS A 55 -2.81 -2.99 -8.46
N LYS A 56 -3.92 -2.44 -7.94
CA LYS A 56 -5.19 -3.17 -7.83
C LYS A 56 -5.79 -3.53 -9.19
N LYS A 57 -5.71 -2.65 -10.19
CA LYS A 57 -6.22 -2.94 -11.54
C LYS A 57 -5.47 -4.09 -12.21
N GLU A 58 -4.18 -4.23 -11.94
CA GLU A 58 -3.36 -5.34 -12.45
C GLU A 58 -3.73 -6.69 -11.83
N ALA A 59 -4.26 -6.71 -10.60
CA ALA A 59 -4.74 -7.92 -9.94
C ALA A 59 -6.01 -8.53 -10.55
N VAL A 60 -6.78 -7.73 -11.28
CA VAL A 60 -8.11 -8.11 -11.82
C VAL A 60 -8.02 -8.49 -13.31
N LYS A 61 -6.80 -8.59 -13.86
CA LYS A 61 -6.53 -9.11 -15.20
C LYS A 61 -6.28 -10.61 -15.15
#